data_AF-A0A7Y6L8F6-F1
#
_entry.id   AF-A0A7Y6L8F6-F1
#
_cell.length_a   1.000
_cell.length_b   1.000
_cell.length_c   1.000
_cell.angle_alpha   90.00
_cell.angle_beta   90.00
_cell.angle_gamma   90.00
#
_symmetry.space_group_name_H-M   'P 1'
#
loop_
_entity.id
_entity.type
_entity.pdbx_description
1 polymer ?
#
loop_
_entity_poly.entity_id
_entity_poly.type
_entity_poly.pdbx_seq_one_letter_code
_entity_poly.pdbx_strand_id
1 'polypeptide(L)'
;MLLTTGQAAAELGCAITTFRRLVAAGLLPGLSRRGVRVMVPLEVVQALQARRQAPLDRLPVREIAVLRVDAARRTQEPERSWLGFAADLPSEDLLKALRGWWRCDPASVAAGGVLPVTLAGYVVAVLTGLQRWEKNSEGRHAFPDACLAGYVTDLVTPHTRLTSPAGGDRQLAEQLLGTRLASHSGGALAYVSTHATVD
;
A
#
# COMPACT_ATOMS: atom_id res chain seq x y z
N MET A 1 -10.54 9.45 -24.10
CA MET A 1 -10.37 8.13 -24.77
C MET A 1 -10.53 7.04 -23.73
N LEU A 2 -11.19 5.90 -24.05
CA LEU A 2 -11.39 4.80 -23.11
C LEU A 2 -10.54 3.58 -23.49
N LEU A 3 -9.92 2.97 -22.49
CA LEU A 3 -9.03 1.82 -22.60
C LEU A 3 -9.65 0.55 -22.02
N THR A 4 -9.39 -0.54 -22.73
CA THR A 4 -9.05 -1.85 -22.20
C THR A 4 -8.49 -1.90 -20.78
N THR A 5 -8.91 -2.80 -19.88
CA THR A 5 -8.05 -3.21 -18.75
C THR A 5 -6.68 -3.73 -19.25
N GLY A 6 -6.68 -4.46 -20.37
CA GLY A 6 -5.44 -4.96 -20.98
C GLY A 6 -4.58 -3.83 -21.57
N GLN A 7 -5.22 -2.85 -22.22
CA GLN A 7 -4.53 -1.68 -22.76
C GLN A 7 -3.97 -0.80 -21.63
N ALA A 8 -4.77 -0.51 -20.60
CA ALA A 8 -4.33 0.27 -19.44
C ALA A 8 -3.16 -0.38 -18.70
N ALA A 9 -3.16 -1.71 -18.56
CA ALA A 9 -2.04 -2.45 -17.99
C ALA A 9 -0.78 -2.36 -18.86
N ALA A 10 -0.92 -2.49 -20.18
CA ALA A 10 0.19 -2.35 -21.12
C ALA A 10 0.80 -0.94 -21.08
N GLU A 11 -0.03 0.11 -21.08
CA GLU A 11 0.40 1.50 -20.92
C GLU A 11 1.18 1.67 -19.60
N LEU A 12 0.69 1.14 -18.48
CA LEU A 12 1.39 1.20 -17.19
C LEU A 12 2.63 0.29 -17.09
N GLY A 13 2.91 -0.52 -18.12
CA GLY A 13 4.01 -1.49 -18.10
C GLY A 13 3.85 -2.55 -17.02
N CYS A 14 2.62 -2.96 -16.69
CA CYS A 14 2.34 -3.93 -15.63
C CYS A 14 1.47 -5.09 -16.09
N ALA A 15 1.42 -6.16 -15.31
CA ALA A 15 0.55 -7.29 -15.58
C ALA A 15 -0.94 -6.89 -15.47
N ILE A 16 -1.80 -7.47 -16.31
CA ILE A 16 -3.26 -7.22 -16.27
C ILE A 16 -3.84 -7.52 -14.89
N THR A 17 -3.34 -8.56 -14.21
CA THR A 17 -3.73 -8.90 -12.83
C THR A 17 -3.39 -7.78 -11.86
N THR A 18 -2.19 -7.20 -11.95
CA THR A 18 -1.77 -6.04 -11.15
C THR A 18 -2.70 -4.85 -11.34
N PHE A 19 -3.05 -4.51 -12.58
CA PHE A 19 -4.00 -3.42 -12.83
C PHE A 19 -5.41 -3.74 -12.30
N ARG A 20 -5.88 -4.99 -12.43
CA ARG A 20 -7.18 -5.42 -11.87
C ARG A 20 -7.24 -5.25 -10.36
N ARG A 21 -6.13 -5.35 -9.63
CA ARG A 21 -6.10 -5.07 -8.18
C ARG A 21 -6.40 -3.62 -7.87
N LEU A 22 -5.89 -2.67 -8.66
CA LEU A 22 -6.20 -1.24 -8.50
C LEU A 22 -7.70 -0.97 -8.70
N VAL A 23 -8.29 -1.62 -9.70
CA VAL A 23 -9.74 -1.55 -9.96
C VAL A 23 -10.52 -2.15 -8.79
N ALA A 24 -10.15 -3.36 -8.33
CA ALA A 24 -10.85 -4.06 -7.25
C ALA A 24 -10.73 -3.35 -5.90
N ALA A 25 -9.64 -2.64 -5.66
CA ALA A 25 -9.43 -1.83 -4.45
C ALA A 25 -10.21 -0.50 -4.46
N GLY A 26 -10.92 -0.17 -5.55
CA GLY A 26 -11.73 1.05 -5.64
C GLY A 26 -10.91 2.35 -5.75
N LEU A 27 -9.65 2.27 -6.17
CA LEU A 27 -8.72 3.41 -6.16
C LEU A 27 -8.81 4.32 -7.40
N LEU A 28 -9.58 3.92 -8.40
CA LEU A 28 -9.62 4.58 -9.71
C LEU A 28 -11.04 5.14 -9.96
N PRO A 29 -11.21 6.47 -10.02
CA PRO A 29 -12.49 7.09 -10.34
C PRO A 29 -12.83 6.96 -11.83
N GLY A 30 -14.10 7.18 -12.17
CA GLY A 30 -14.55 7.31 -13.57
C GLY A 30 -14.52 6.03 -14.40
N LEU A 31 -14.34 4.87 -13.78
CA LEU A 31 -14.43 3.59 -14.47
C LEU A 31 -15.86 3.35 -14.97
N SER A 32 -15.98 2.83 -16.19
CA SER A 32 -17.26 2.43 -16.77
C SER A 32 -17.23 0.96 -17.20
N ARG A 33 -18.38 0.39 -17.52
CA ARG A 33 -18.50 -0.99 -18.00
C ARG A 33 -19.13 -1.04 -19.39
N ARG A 34 -18.59 -1.90 -20.25
CA ARG A 34 -19.19 -2.28 -21.53
C ARG A 34 -19.33 -3.80 -21.56
N GLY A 35 -20.50 -4.28 -21.17
CA GLY A 35 -20.72 -5.71 -20.84
C GLY A 35 -19.82 -6.11 -19.67
N VAL A 36 -19.03 -7.17 -19.84
CA VAL A 36 -18.09 -7.67 -18.82
C VAL A 36 -16.76 -6.89 -18.76
N ARG A 37 -16.52 -5.96 -19.69
CA ARG A 37 -15.25 -5.23 -19.79
C ARG A 37 -15.30 -3.96 -18.95
N VAL A 38 -14.30 -3.77 -18.09
CA VAL A 38 -14.02 -2.48 -17.44
C VAL A 38 -13.30 -1.58 -18.43
N MET A 39 -13.84 -0.38 -18.61
CA MET A 39 -13.32 0.66 -19.47
C MET A 39 -12.69 1.74 -18.59
N VAL A 40 -11.43 2.06 -18.87
CA VAL A 40 -10.60 2.97 -18.06
C VAL A 40 -10.35 4.24 -18.87
N PRO A 41 -10.62 5.44 -18.34
CA PRO A 41 -10.22 6.67 -19.02
C PRO A 41 -8.69 6.76 -19.17
N LEU A 42 -8.22 7.19 -20.35
CA LEU A 42 -6.78 7.31 -20.63
C LEU A 42 -6.08 8.23 -19.62
N GLU A 43 -6.73 9.32 -19.23
CA GLU A 43 -6.24 10.28 -18.24
C GLU A 43 -5.98 9.65 -16.86
N VAL A 44 -6.74 8.61 -16.48
CA VAL A 44 -6.50 7.86 -15.24
C VAL A 44 -5.17 7.13 -15.32
N VAL A 45 -4.91 6.46 -16.44
CA VAL A 45 -3.66 5.71 -16.67
C VAL A 45 -2.46 6.65 -16.71
N GLN A 46 -2.58 7.79 -17.39
CA GLN A 46 -1.55 8.83 -17.44
C GLN A 46 -1.27 9.42 -16.05
N ALA A 47 -2.30 9.70 -15.26
CA ALA A 47 -2.14 10.20 -13.90
C ALA A 47 -1.40 9.21 -12.99
N LEU A 48 -1.66 7.91 -13.14
CA LEU A 48 -0.96 6.84 -12.44
C LEU A 48 0.52 6.74 -12.86
N GLN A 49 0.81 6.77 -14.17
CA GLN A 49 2.19 6.77 -14.69
C GLN A 49 3.00 7.94 -14.14
N ALA A 50 2.39 9.13 -14.08
CA ALA A 50 3.01 10.38 -13.63
C ALA A 50 3.14 10.49 -12.10
N ARG A 51 2.69 9.51 -11.31
CA ARG A 51 2.90 9.51 -9.86
C ARG A 51 4.39 9.52 -9.56
N ARG A 52 4.79 10.40 -8.64
CA ARG A 52 6.18 10.56 -8.20
C ARG A 52 6.63 9.28 -7.47
N GLN A 53 7.92 8.99 -7.54
CA GLN A 53 8.53 7.98 -6.68
C GLN A 53 8.50 8.45 -5.22
N ALA A 54 8.37 7.51 -4.30
CA ALA A 54 8.42 7.77 -2.87
C ALA A 54 9.78 8.42 -2.54
N PRO A 55 9.80 9.60 -1.88
CA PRO A 55 11.06 10.28 -1.54
C PRO A 55 11.67 9.64 -0.28
N LEU A 56 12.21 8.43 -0.44
CA LEU A 56 12.76 7.64 0.68
C LEU A 56 14.04 8.25 1.23
N ASP A 57 14.78 9.02 0.43
CA ASP A 57 16.01 9.73 0.77
C ASP A 57 15.83 10.74 1.92
N ARG A 58 14.58 11.17 2.14
CA ARG A 58 14.20 12.09 3.23
C ARG A 58 13.92 11.38 4.55
N LEU A 59 13.91 10.04 4.59
CA LEU A 59 13.72 9.28 5.81
C LEU A 59 15.05 9.17 6.56
N PRO A 60 15.08 9.35 7.89
CA PRO A 60 16.32 9.37 8.69
C PRO A 60 16.86 7.96 9.03
N VAL A 61 16.36 6.93 8.35
CA VAL A 61 16.71 5.51 8.56
C VAL A 61 17.33 4.98 7.27
N ARG A 62 18.14 3.92 7.31
CA ARG A 62 18.85 3.39 6.12
C ARG A 62 18.02 2.43 5.27
N GLU A 63 17.01 1.82 5.87
CA GLU A 63 16.15 0.82 5.23
C GLU A 63 14.77 0.90 5.90
N ILE A 64 13.72 0.65 5.12
CA ILE A 64 12.38 0.45 5.64
C ILE A 64 11.78 -0.84 5.10
N ALA A 65 10.89 -1.44 5.90
CA ALA A 65 10.04 -2.52 5.43
C ALA A 65 8.84 -1.97 4.66
N VAL A 66 8.34 -2.72 3.68
CA VAL A 66 7.18 -2.40 2.85
C VAL A 66 6.22 -3.57 2.86
N LEU A 67 4.96 -3.33 3.26
CA LEU A 67 3.91 -4.34 3.26
C LEU A 67 3.20 -4.35 1.91
N ARG A 68 3.28 -5.46 1.19
CA ARG A 68 2.56 -5.68 -0.06
C ARG A 68 1.22 -6.34 0.21
N VAL A 69 0.16 -5.77 -0.33
CA VAL A 69 -1.19 -6.30 -0.18
C VAL A 69 -1.89 -6.49 -1.52
N ASP A 70 -2.93 -7.32 -1.50
CA ASP A 70 -3.91 -7.43 -2.56
C ASP A 70 -5.14 -6.56 -2.24
N ALA A 71 -6.06 -6.45 -3.20
CA ALA A 71 -7.36 -5.84 -2.95
C ALA A 71 -8.10 -6.58 -1.83
N ALA A 72 -8.89 -5.83 -1.03
CA ALA A 72 -9.55 -6.39 0.13
C ALA A 72 -10.47 -7.55 -0.24
N ARG A 73 -10.39 -8.63 0.53
CA ARG A 73 -11.30 -9.78 0.44
C ARG A 73 -11.79 -10.18 1.81
N ARG A 74 -12.98 -10.76 1.89
CA ARG A 74 -13.51 -11.32 3.13
C ARG A 74 -12.62 -12.47 3.62
N THR A 75 -12.51 -12.60 4.94
CA THR A 75 -11.86 -13.72 5.60
C THR A 75 -12.71 -14.24 6.76
N GLN A 76 -12.39 -15.45 7.21
CA GLN A 76 -13.01 -16.10 8.37
C GLN A 76 -12.10 -16.05 9.61
N GLU A 77 -11.05 -15.23 9.59
CA GLU A 77 -10.17 -15.07 10.73
C GLU A 77 -10.91 -14.41 11.92
N PRO A 78 -10.76 -14.91 13.16
CA PRO A 78 -11.57 -14.43 14.29
C PRO A 78 -11.45 -12.92 14.56
N GLU A 79 -10.27 -12.32 14.36
CA GLU A 79 -9.97 -10.95 14.75
C GLU A 79 -10.28 -9.91 13.66
N ARG A 80 -10.63 -10.33 12.44
CA ARG A 80 -10.84 -9.42 11.30
C ARG A 80 -11.76 -9.99 10.24
N SER A 81 -12.58 -9.13 9.65
CA SER A 81 -13.48 -9.52 8.56
C SER A 81 -12.84 -9.43 7.17
N TRP A 82 -11.68 -8.78 7.04
CA TRP A 82 -11.05 -8.45 5.76
C TRP A 82 -9.55 -8.76 5.76
N LEU A 83 -9.02 -9.07 4.59
CA LEU A 83 -7.59 -9.15 4.27
C LEU A 83 -7.27 -8.25 3.10
N GLY A 84 -6.26 -7.39 3.23
CA GLY A 84 -5.80 -6.51 2.16
C GLY A 84 -6.36 -5.10 2.24
N PHE A 85 -6.45 -4.41 1.10
CA PHE A 85 -6.78 -2.99 1.04
C PHE A 85 -7.96 -2.70 0.11
N ALA A 86 -8.90 -1.88 0.56
CA ALA A 86 -9.90 -1.23 -0.30
C ALA A 86 -10.19 0.19 0.20
N ALA A 87 -10.38 1.11 -0.74
CA ALA A 87 -10.53 2.54 -0.49
C ALA A 87 -11.80 2.90 0.31
N ASP A 88 -12.83 2.06 0.22
CA ASP A 88 -14.14 2.25 0.85
C ASP A 88 -14.24 1.63 2.25
N LEU A 89 -13.20 0.90 2.71
CA LEU A 89 -13.19 0.35 4.06
C LEU A 89 -13.12 1.49 5.11
N PRO A 90 -13.90 1.36 6.21
CA PRO A 90 -13.69 2.18 7.40
C PRO A 90 -12.26 2.04 7.92
N SER A 91 -11.71 3.13 8.46
CA SER A 91 -10.30 3.15 8.92
C SER A 91 -9.98 2.08 9.96
N GLU A 92 -10.92 1.76 10.85
CA GLU A 92 -10.77 0.70 11.86
C GLU A 92 -10.68 -0.69 11.24
N ASP A 93 -11.52 -0.98 10.23
CA ASP A 93 -11.52 -2.24 9.50
C ASP A 93 -10.29 -2.35 8.62
N LEU A 94 -9.86 -1.23 8.03
CA LEU A 94 -8.64 -1.17 7.24
C LEU A 94 -7.42 -1.47 8.10
N LEU A 95 -7.29 -0.88 9.29
CA LEU A 95 -6.19 -1.20 10.21
C LEU A 95 -6.18 -2.69 10.57
N LYS A 96 -7.33 -3.27 10.92
CA LYS A 96 -7.45 -4.71 11.22
C LYS A 96 -7.09 -5.57 10.00
N ALA A 97 -7.49 -5.16 8.80
CA ALA A 97 -7.19 -5.87 7.55
C ALA A 97 -5.71 -5.84 7.19
N LEU A 98 -5.01 -4.76 7.54
CA LEU A 98 -3.60 -4.53 7.28
C LEU A 98 -2.67 -5.05 8.38
N ARG A 99 -3.18 -5.34 9.58
CA ARG A 99 -2.45 -6.10 10.61
C ARG A 99 -2.32 -7.55 10.20
N GLY A 100 -1.31 -8.25 10.67
CA GLY A 100 -1.15 -9.66 10.36
C GLY A 100 0.10 -10.28 10.94
N TRP A 101 0.26 -11.57 10.66
CA TRP A 101 1.41 -12.36 11.06
C TRP A 101 2.31 -12.61 9.84
N TRP A 102 3.48 -11.98 9.82
CA TRP A 102 4.39 -12.03 8.69
C TRP A 102 5.71 -12.71 9.03
N ARG A 103 6.30 -13.37 8.05
CA ARG A 103 7.73 -13.72 8.13
C ARG A 103 8.53 -12.48 7.78
N CYS A 104 9.30 -11.97 8.73
CA CYS A 104 10.15 -10.79 8.60
C CYS A 104 11.26 -10.80 9.65
N ASP A 105 12.20 -9.87 9.50
CA ASP A 105 13.07 -9.43 10.58
C ASP A 105 12.34 -8.30 11.33
N PRO A 106 11.81 -8.57 12.53
CA PRO A 106 11.05 -7.58 13.27
C PRO A 106 11.91 -6.41 13.78
N ALA A 107 13.20 -6.63 14.00
CA ALA A 107 14.10 -5.57 14.45
C ALA A 107 14.32 -4.53 13.35
N SER A 108 14.48 -4.98 12.10
CA SER A 108 14.58 -4.09 10.94
C SER A 108 13.27 -3.33 10.67
N VAL A 109 12.10 -3.98 10.82
CA VAL A 109 10.79 -3.29 10.73
C VAL A 109 10.66 -2.22 11.82
N ALA A 110 11.00 -2.54 13.06
CA ALA A 110 10.94 -1.61 14.18
C ALA A 110 11.93 -0.43 14.02
N ALA A 111 13.15 -0.70 13.55
CA ALA A 111 14.17 0.32 13.30
C ALA A 111 13.78 1.28 12.18
N GLY A 112 13.05 0.79 11.15
CA GLY A 112 12.52 1.63 10.09
C GLY A 112 11.42 2.59 10.57
N GLY A 113 10.68 2.24 11.64
CA GLY A 113 9.69 3.10 12.30
C GLY A 113 8.41 3.40 11.49
N VAL A 114 8.41 3.11 10.20
CA VAL A 114 7.29 3.26 9.26
C VAL A 114 7.16 2.03 8.39
N LEU A 115 5.93 1.65 8.09
CA LEU A 115 5.60 0.54 7.19
C LEU A 115 4.63 1.04 6.11
N PRO A 116 5.14 1.47 4.95
CA PRO A 116 4.33 1.77 3.80
C PRO A 116 3.63 0.50 3.31
N VAL A 117 2.33 0.61 3.08
CA VAL A 117 1.50 -0.45 2.52
C VAL A 117 1.32 -0.18 1.05
N THR A 118 1.71 -1.13 0.21
CA THR A 118 1.66 -1.00 -1.24
C THR A 118 0.65 -1.96 -1.87
N LEU A 119 -0.08 -1.43 -2.85
CA LEU A 119 -0.93 -2.20 -3.76
C LEU A 119 -0.52 -1.84 -5.19
N ALA A 120 -0.15 -2.85 -5.98
CA ALA A 120 0.33 -2.66 -7.35
C ALA A 120 1.50 -1.65 -7.48
N GLY A 121 2.34 -1.52 -6.45
CA GLY A 121 3.49 -0.61 -6.43
C GLY A 121 3.16 0.84 -6.08
N TYR A 122 1.94 1.15 -5.64
CA TYR A 122 1.55 2.46 -5.10
C TYR A 122 1.39 2.37 -3.60
N VAL A 123 1.87 3.36 -2.86
CA VAL A 123 1.66 3.45 -1.41
C VAL A 123 0.20 3.87 -1.15
N VAL A 124 -0.59 2.94 -0.63
CA VAL A 124 -2.05 3.11 -0.41
C VAL A 124 -2.39 3.33 1.06
N ALA A 125 -1.51 2.93 1.98
CA ALA A 125 -1.63 3.24 3.40
C ALA A 125 -0.24 3.33 4.04
N VAL A 126 -0.17 3.93 5.22
CA VAL A 126 1.06 4.02 6.03
C VAL A 126 0.75 3.59 7.44
N LEU A 127 1.53 2.64 7.97
CA LEU A 127 1.47 2.21 9.36
C LEU A 127 2.70 2.72 10.14
N THR A 128 2.49 3.11 11.39
CA THR A 128 3.52 3.49 12.39
C THR A 128 3.31 2.67 13.66
N GLY A 129 4.04 2.93 14.75
CA GLY A 129 3.86 2.20 16.01
C GLY A 129 4.41 0.75 15.99
N LEU A 130 5.54 0.54 15.33
CA LEU A 130 6.11 -0.78 15.03
C LEU A 130 7.19 -1.24 16.04
N GLN A 131 7.34 -0.53 17.15
CA GLN A 131 8.45 -0.71 18.09
C GLN A 131 8.29 -1.98 18.94
N ARG A 132 7.05 -2.38 19.22
CA ARG A 132 6.74 -3.63 19.91
C ARG A 132 6.27 -4.66 18.88
N TRP A 133 6.79 -5.87 19.00
CA TRP A 133 6.37 -7.01 18.21
C TRP A 133 6.20 -8.27 19.05
N GLU A 134 5.41 -9.20 18.51
CA GLU A 134 5.18 -10.52 19.07
C GLU A 134 5.67 -11.59 18.09
N LYS A 135 5.85 -12.82 18.57
CA LYS A 135 6.22 -13.97 17.76
C LYS A 135 5.26 -15.11 18.03
N ASN A 136 4.63 -15.66 17.00
CA ASN A 136 3.77 -16.84 17.14
C ASN A 136 4.57 -18.15 17.03
N SER A 137 3.89 -19.28 17.22
CA SER A 137 4.47 -20.62 17.15
C SER A 137 5.02 -20.99 15.76
N GLU A 138 4.58 -20.33 14.69
CA GLU A 138 5.09 -20.52 13.32
C GLU A 138 6.31 -19.64 13.00
N GLY A 139 6.81 -18.89 13.99
CA GLY A 139 7.92 -17.96 13.82
C GLY A 139 7.57 -16.73 12.98
N ARG A 140 6.29 -16.37 12.89
CA ARG A 140 5.82 -15.12 12.28
C ARG A 140 5.71 -14.04 13.35
N HIS A 141 5.80 -12.78 12.90
CA HIS A 141 5.75 -11.61 13.74
C HIS A 141 4.53 -10.74 13.45
N ALA A 142 3.99 -10.14 14.51
CA ALA A 142 2.92 -9.15 14.46
C ALA A 142 3.33 -7.92 15.27
N PHE A 143 2.75 -6.77 14.92
CA PHE A 143 3.04 -5.47 15.54
C PHE A 143 1.74 -4.96 16.20
N PRO A 144 1.46 -5.34 17.46
CA PRO A 144 0.18 -5.14 18.13
C PRO A 144 -0.12 -3.68 18.49
N ASP A 145 0.88 -2.80 18.37
CA ASP A 145 0.74 -1.36 18.61
C ASP A 145 0.71 -0.58 17.29
N ALA A 146 0.73 -1.26 16.14
CA ALA A 146 0.72 -0.62 14.84
C ALA A 146 -0.53 0.26 14.66
N CYS A 147 -0.34 1.51 14.25
CA CYS A 147 -1.39 2.49 14.02
C CYS A 147 -1.47 2.85 12.54
N LEU A 148 -2.67 3.11 12.05
CA LEU A 148 -2.87 3.68 10.71
C LEU A 148 -2.57 5.17 10.78
N ALA A 149 -1.52 5.63 10.09
CA ALA A 149 -1.18 7.05 9.98
C ALA A 149 -2.06 7.75 8.94
N GLY A 150 -2.34 7.06 7.83
CA GLY A 150 -3.29 7.48 6.81
C GLY A 150 -3.38 6.52 5.63
N TYR A 151 -4.30 6.80 4.71
CA TYR A 151 -4.55 5.99 3.52
C TYR A 151 -5.12 6.79 2.35
N VAL A 152 -4.99 6.26 1.13
CA VAL A 152 -5.48 6.86 -0.12
C VAL A 152 -6.88 6.34 -0.45
N THR A 153 -7.78 7.21 -0.89
CA THR A 153 -9.10 6.81 -1.44
C THR A 153 -9.20 6.98 -2.96
N ASP A 154 -8.31 7.73 -3.58
CA ASP A 154 -8.22 7.93 -5.03
C ASP A 154 -6.74 8.13 -5.41
N LEU A 155 -6.21 7.36 -6.37
CA LEU A 155 -4.82 7.49 -6.83
C LEU A 155 -4.62 8.46 -8.01
N VAL A 156 -5.68 8.82 -8.73
CA VAL A 156 -5.63 9.71 -9.91
C VAL A 156 -5.41 11.14 -9.46
N THR A 157 -6.26 11.59 -8.55
CA THR A 157 -6.06 12.82 -7.77
C THR A 157 -5.93 12.36 -6.32
N PRO A 158 -4.70 12.23 -5.77
CA PRO A 158 -4.49 11.69 -4.43
C PRO A 158 -5.36 12.35 -3.37
N HIS A 159 -6.46 11.69 -3.03
CA HIS A 159 -7.28 12.03 -1.89
C HIS A 159 -6.85 11.12 -0.75
N THR A 160 -6.33 11.71 0.32
CA THR A 160 -5.80 10.99 1.47
C THR A 160 -6.63 11.28 2.71
N ARG A 161 -6.86 10.25 3.52
CA ARG A 161 -7.42 10.38 4.86
C ARG A 161 -6.30 10.13 5.87
N LEU A 162 -6.05 11.14 6.70
CA LEU A 162 -5.04 11.08 7.77
C LEU A 162 -5.76 10.76 9.07
N THR A 163 -5.23 9.77 9.79
CA THR A 163 -5.88 9.17 10.96
C THR A 163 -5.06 9.32 12.23
N SER A 164 -3.74 9.53 12.12
CA SER A 164 -2.89 9.78 13.30
C SER A 164 -3.00 11.23 13.78
N PRO A 165 -3.18 11.48 15.10
CA PRO A 165 -3.11 12.81 15.67
C PRO A 165 -1.67 13.31 15.86
N ALA A 166 -0.66 12.43 15.76
CA ALA A 166 0.74 12.79 15.94
C ALA A 166 1.30 13.47 14.68
N GLY A 167 1.90 14.65 14.85
CA GLY A 167 2.41 15.46 13.72
C GLY A 167 3.45 14.74 12.85
N GLY A 168 4.35 13.97 13.47
CA GLY A 168 5.37 13.20 12.74
C GLY A 168 4.78 12.10 11.84
N ASP A 169 3.84 11.31 12.37
CA ASP A 169 3.14 10.27 11.62
C ASP A 169 2.34 10.86 10.45
N ARG A 170 1.69 11.99 10.70
CA ARG A 170 0.93 12.71 9.68
C ARG A 170 1.83 13.17 8.54
N GLN A 171 2.98 13.76 8.86
CA GLN A 171 3.96 14.21 7.87
C GLN A 171 4.51 13.05 7.04
N LEU A 172 4.80 11.90 7.68
CA LEU A 172 5.22 10.68 6.98
C LEU A 172 4.14 10.18 6.02
N ALA A 173 2.88 10.15 6.46
CA ALA A 173 1.76 9.76 5.62
C ALA A 173 1.58 10.73 4.43
N GLU A 174 1.59 12.04 4.66
CA GLU A 174 1.50 13.07 3.60
C GLU A 174 2.63 12.95 2.57
N GLN A 175 3.84 12.58 3.01
CA GLN A 175 5.00 12.41 2.13
C GLN A 175 4.92 11.15 1.25
N LEU A 176 4.34 10.06 1.77
CA LEU A 176 4.41 8.75 1.12
C LEU A 176 3.14 8.36 0.37
N LEU A 177 1.95 8.75 0.85
CA LEU A 177 0.69 8.29 0.27
C LEU A 177 0.53 8.72 -1.21
N GLY A 178 0.11 7.78 -2.04
CA GLY A 178 -0.10 7.98 -3.48
C GLY A 178 1.17 8.01 -4.33
N THR A 179 2.35 7.88 -3.72
CA THR A 179 3.62 7.74 -4.43
C THR A 179 3.81 6.31 -4.96
N ARG A 180 4.72 6.18 -5.92
CA ARG A 180 5.19 4.88 -6.42
C ARG A 180 6.32 4.38 -5.54
N LEU A 181 6.25 3.12 -5.16
CA LEU A 181 7.28 2.46 -4.37
C LEU A 181 7.46 1.03 -4.92
N ALA A 182 8.51 0.83 -5.69
CA ALA A 182 8.90 -0.49 -6.16
C ALA A 182 9.48 -1.30 -4.99
N SER A 183 9.18 -2.59 -4.94
CA SER A 183 9.79 -3.52 -3.99
C SER A 183 9.95 -4.90 -4.63
N HIS A 184 11.12 -5.52 -4.46
CA HIS A 184 11.49 -6.78 -5.11
C HIS A 184 11.38 -7.99 -4.15
N SER A 185 10.80 -9.10 -4.66
CA SER A 185 10.78 -10.52 -4.19
C SER A 185 10.52 -10.88 -2.70
N GLY A 186 10.23 -12.17 -2.41
CA GLY A 186 10.24 -12.79 -1.06
C GLY A 186 8.89 -13.19 -0.43
N GLY A 187 8.09 -12.22 0.02
CA GLY A 187 6.87 -12.47 0.81
C GLY A 187 5.96 -11.25 0.96
N ALA A 188 5.06 -11.23 1.95
CA ALA A 188 4.20 -10.05 2.16
C ALA A 188 5.01 -8.80 2.52
N LEU A 189 6.10 -8.95 3.28
CA LEU A 189 7.04 -7.87 3.58
C LEU A 189 8.24 -7.92 2.63
N ALA A 190 8.63 -6.75 2.13
CA ALA A 190 9.86 -6.51 1.40
C ALA A 190 10.67 -5.41 2.12
N TYR A 191 11.94 -5.25 1.76
CA TYR A 191 12.81 -4.22 2.34
C TYR A 191 13.38 -3.35 1.23
N VAL A 192 13.45 -2.05 1.48
CA VAL A 192 13.95 -1.06 0.52
C VAL A 192 14.92 -0.12 1.23
N SER A 193 16.09 0.05 0.64
CA SER A 193 17.06 1.04 1.09
C SER A 193 16.50 2.44 0.85
N THR A 194 16.70 3.34 1.81
CA THR A 194 16.21 4.72 1.75
C THR A 194 17.20 5.66 1.07
N HIS A 195 18.48 5.32 1.14
CA HIS A 195 19.54 5.99 0.42
C HIS A 195 19.97 5.10 -0.73
N ALA A 196 20.21 5.70 -1.89
CA ALA A 196 20.85 4.98 -2.98
C ALA A 196 22.20 4.46 -2.49
N THR A 197 22.40 3.16 -2.53
CA THR A 197 23.75 2.61 -2.57
C THR A 197 24.37 3.18 -3.83
N VAL A 198 25.32 4.10 -3.66
CA VAL A 198 26.24 4.45 -4.74
C VAL A 198 27.11 3.22 -4.89
N ASP A 199 26.80 2.38 -5.87
CA ASP A 199 27.76 1.41 -6.41
C ASP A 199 28.84 2.16 -7.21
#